data_AF-A0A315BW16-F1
#
_entry.id   AF-A0A315BW16-F1
#
_cell.length_a   1.000
_cell.length_b   1.000
_cell.length_c   1.000
_cell.angle_alpha   90.00
_cell.angle_beta   90.00
_cell.angle_gamma   90.00
#
_symmetry.space_group_name_H-M   'P 1'
#
loop_
_entity.id
_entity.type
_entity.pdbx_description
1 polymer ?
#
loop_
_entity_poly.entity_id
_entity_poly.type
_entity_poly.pdbx_seq_one_letter_code
_entity_poly.pdbx_strand_id
1 'polypeptide(L)'
;MPLLAQAQEARPSWNHWIKRPWEMRYFIYVDPERGWKYSQKLATQSNQKSMKEDFAWEQFFEAQTVLRIPHWELTQKPEKVKYPEDLVVGVIEFDKNGWVTTPHSFGKPLRGRLNSLRPSGYIVLSPGDALNDPVGTLGDWFIGLNEETADGVTPALCGSDSMYEPMRSSQEYYVYGKQYKVKESWSSTPPFQCREWAWQMHDAERPYIDVTNYVPKEPQYGYSHGTYILPFIGWGTFDRQKPVIGKHANTWYCLHECPNGDQPGLIADIAAWANANGWTPPKPPTRMPVFTDNPKRRGYYPK
;
A
#
# COMPACT_ATOMS: atom_id res chain seq x y z
N MET A 1 20.08 -39.70 35.55
CA MET A 1 20.65 -39.01 34.38
C MET A 1 19.52 -38.20 33.75
N PRO A 2 19.51 -36.86 33.82
CA PRO A 2 18.51 -36.08 33.13
C PRO A 2 18.90 -35.92 31.65
N LEU A 3 17.93 -36.18 30.77
CA LEU A 3 18.02 -35.98 29.33
C LEU A 3 18.27 -34.50 29.02
N LEU A 4 19.33 -34.25 28.24
CA LEU A 4 19.67 -32.96 27.66
C LEU A 4 18.49 -32.42 26.85
N ALA A 5 18.04 -31.21 27.22
CA ALA A 5 17.27 -30.36 26.34
C ALA A 5 18.06 -30.20 25.03
N GLN A 6 17.48 -30.64 23.91
CA GLN A 6 18.03 -30.36 22.60
C GLN A 6 18.14 -28.84 22.47
N ALA A 7 19.36 -28.35 22.31
CA ALA A 7 19.63 -26.97 21.94
C ALA A 7 18.88 -26.71 20.63
N GLN A 8 17.76 -26.00 20.73
CA GLN A 8 17.01 -25.53 19.58
C GLN A 8 17.95 -24.58 18.84
N GLU A 9 18.47 -25.01 17.68
CA GLU A 9 19.32 -24.18 16.83
C GLU A 9 18.68 -22.80 16.71
N ALA A 10 19.39 -21.78 17.19
CA ALA A 10 18.91 -20.42 17.19
C ALA A 10 18.71 -19.99 15.74
N ARG A 11 17.45 -19.96 15.28
CA ARG A 11 17.18 -19.53 13.91
C ARG A 11 17.64 -18.08 13.76
N PRO A 12 18.24 -17.69 12.63
CA PRO A 12 18.49 -16.28 12.33
C PRO A 12 17.17 -15.48 12.35
N SER A 13 17.23 -14.22 12.77
CA SER A 13 16.08 -13.36 13.12
C SER A 13 15.08 -13.10 11.98
N TRP A 14 15.48 -13.29 10.71
CA TRP A 14 14.61 -13.24 9.54
C TRP A 14 13.62 -14.41 9.41
N ASN A 15 13.87 -15.54 10.10
CA ASN A 15 13.13 -16.81 9.97
C ASN A 15 12.40 -17.20 11.27
N HIS A 16 12.17 -16.19 12.13
CA HIS A 16 11.30 -16.31 13.30
C HIS A 16 9.95 -15.70 12.96
N TRP A 17 8.91 -16.54 12.95
CA TRP A 17 7.54 -16.09 12.77
C TRP A 17 6.96 -15.60 14.08
N ILE A 18 6.38 -14.40 14.06
CA ILE A 18 5.57 -13.93 15.18
C ILE A 18 4.29 -14.75 15.20
N LYS A 19 4.11 -15.55 16.26
CA LYS A 19 2.91 -16.36 16.47
C LYS A 19 1.76 -15.47 16.96
N ARG A 20 0.91 -15.03 16.03
CA ARG A 20 -0.35 -14.33 16.32
C ARG A 20 -1.44 -14.75 15.33
N PRO A 21 -2.72 -14.51 15.64
CA PRO A 21 -3.80 -14.66 14.66
C PRO A 21 -3.54 -13.82 13.41
N TRP A 22 -3.88 -14.37 12.25
CA TRP A 22 -3.76 -13.65 10.98
C TRP A 22 -5.00 -12.77 10.77
N GLU A 23 -4.76 -11.48 10.53
CA GLU A 23 -5.82 -10.46 10.51
C GLU A 23 -6.02 -9.83 9.12
N MET A 24 -5.04 -9.98 8.22
CA MET A 24 -5.05 -9.36 6.90
C MET A 24 -5.89 -10.19 5.93
N ARG A 25 -7.00 -9.66 5.44
CA ARG A 25 -7.80 -10.34 4.42
C ARG A 25 -7.22 -10.19 3.02
N TYR A 26 -6.62 -9.04 2.73
CA TYR A 26 -5.95 -8.81 1.47
C TYR A 26 -4.78 -7.83 1.63
N PHE A 27 -3.81 -7.98 0.74
CA PHE A 27 -2.81 -6.99 0.38
C PHE A 27 -3.19 -6.41 -0.98
N ILE A 28 -3.06 -5.09 -1.15
CA ILE A 28 -3.30 -4.40 -2.42
C ILE A 28 -2.05 -3.62 -2.82
N TYR A 29 -1.70 -3.72 -4.09
CA TYR A 29 -0.63 -2.97 -4.74
C TYR A 29 -1.21 -2.26 -5.97
N VAL A 30 -1.00 -0.95 -6.07
CA VAL A 30 -1.43 -0.16 -7.22
C VAL A 30 -0.24 0.56 -7.82
N ASP A 31 -0.14 0.53 -9.14
CA ASP A 31 0.95 1.13 -9.91
C ASP A 31 0.48 1.41 -11.35
N PRO A 32 1.05 2.37 -12.09
CA PRO A 32 0.80 2.50 -13.52
C PRO A 32 1.15 1.19 -14.27
N GLU A 33 0.42 0.89 -15.35
CA GLU A 33 0.60 -0.35 -16.12
C GLU A 33 2.05 -0.55 -16.58
N ARG A 34 2.74 0.53 -16.94
CA ARG A 34 4.16 0.49 -17.28
C ARG A 34 5.04 0.11 -16.08
N GLY A 35 4.74 0.64 -14.90
CA GLY A 35 5.43 0.34 -13.65
C GLY A 35 5.26 -1.13 -13.29
N TRP A 36 4.02 -1.64 -13.30
CA TRP A 36 3.72 -3.04 -13.06
C TRP A 36 4.47 -4.00 -14.00
N LYS A 37 4.44 -3.73 -15.32
CA LYS A 37 5.19 -4.53 -16.31
C LYS A 37 6.70 -4.48 -16.07
N TYR A 38 7.22 -3.34 -15.65
CA TYR A 38 8.63 -3.20 -15.29
C TYR A 38 8.98 -4.02 -14.04
N SER A 39 8.14 -3.97 -13.00
CA SER A 39 8.28 -4.76 -11.78
C SER A 39 8.22 -6.26 -12.07
N GLN A 40 7.27 -6.73 -12.90
CA GLN A 40 7.21 -8.15 -13.32
C GLN A 40 8.47 -8.59 -14.08
N LYS A 41 9.01 -7.73 -14.95
CA LYS A 41 10.26 -8.01 -15.66
C LYS A 41 11.44 -8.13 -14.69
N LEU A 42 11.58 -7.19 -13.76
CA LEU A 42 12.63 -7.23 -12.74
C LEU A 42 12.48 -8.44 -11.82
N ALA A 43 11.25 -8.78 -11.41
CA ALA A 43 10.95 -9.95 -10.60
C ALA A 43 11.36 -11.24 -11.31
N THR A 44 11.04 -11.36 -12.60
CA THR A 44 11.45 -12.51 -13.43
C THR A 44 12.97 -12.65 -13.47
N GLN A 45 13.71 -11.56 -13.70
CA GLN A 45 15.17 -11.58 -13.71
C GLN A 45 15.75 -11.89 -12.32
N SER A 46 15.11 -11.38 -11.27
CA SER A 46 15.51 -11.57 -9.88
C SER A 46 15.39 -13.04 -9.46
N ASN A 47 14.28 -13.68 -9.81
CA ASN A 47 13.94 -15.05 -9.42
C ASN A 47 14.70 -16.13 -10.24
N GLN A 48 15.31 -15.76 -11.37
CA GLN A 48 16.17 -16.66 -12.15
C GLN A 48 17.58 -16.86 -11.57
N LYS A 49 18.00 -16.02 -10.62
CA LYS A 49 19.34 -16.11 -10.01
C LYS A 49 19.37 -17.29 -9.04
N SER A 50 20.35 -18.18 -9.18
CA SER A 50 20.51 -19.38 -8.34
C SER A 50 20.76 -19.03 -6.86
N MET A 51 20.11 -19.75 -5.95
CA MET A 51 20.15 -19.60 -4.48
C MET A 51 19.68 -18.23 -3.99
N LYS A 52 18.39 -18.10 -3.75
CA LYS A 52 17.85 -16.95 -3.05
C LYS A 52 17.07 -17.34 -1.81
N GLU A 53 17.38 -16.66 -0.73
CA GLU A 53 16.59 -16.60 0.49
C GLU A 53 15.31 -15.78 0.28
N ASP A 54 15.19 -15.08 -0.86
CA ASP A 54 14.06 -14.23 -1.24
C ASP A 54 13.48 -14.54 -2.63
N PHE A 55 12.23 -14.15 -2.86
CA PHE A 55 11.64 -14.09 -4.20
C PHE A 55 10.84 -12.81 -4.40
N ALA A 56 10.84 -12.29 -5.61
CA ALA A 56 10.00 -11.16 -6.00
C ALA A 56 8.60 -11.68 -6.39
N TRP A 57 7.59 -11.31 -5.62
CA TRP A 57 6.25 -11.88 -5.72
C TRP A 57 5.51 -11.43 -6.98
N GLU A 58 5.84 -10.26 -7.55
CA GLU A 58 5.16 -9.63 -8.68
C GLU A 58 5.13 -10.54 -9.92
N GLN A 59 6.12 -11.41 -10.09
CA GLN A 59 6.15 -12.38 -11.18
C GLN A 59 5.02 -13.43 -11.08
N PHE A 60 4.58 -13.75 -9.86
CA PHE A 60 3.73 -14.90 -9.62
C PHE A 60 2.24 -14.57 -9.54
N PHE A 61 1.89 -13.29 -9.50
CA PHE A 61 0.52 -12.81 -9.42
C PHE A 61 0.17 -11.99 -10.65
N GLU A 62 -1.03 -12.20 -11.16
CA GLU A 62 -1.60 -11.37 -12.21
C GLU A 62 -2.32 -10.15 -11.61
N ALA A 63 -2.49 -9.11 -12.43
CA ALA A 63 -3.34 -7.98 -12.07
C ALA A 63 -4.79 -8.47 -11.84
N GLN A 64 -5.42 -8.05 -10.75
CA GLN A 64 -6.84 -8.31 -10.53
C GLN A 64 -7.69 -7.48 -11.50
N THR A 65 -7.30 -6.21 -11.69
CA THR A 65 -7.95 -5.32 -12.65
C THR A 65 -6.94 -4.37 -13.28
N VAL A 66 -7.28 -3.88 -14.47
CA VAL A 66 -6.59 -2.78 -15.14
C VAL A 66 -7.60 -1.67 -15.38
N LEU A 67 -7.49 -0.59 -14.62
CA LEU A 67 -8.35 0.58 -14.74
C LEU A 67 -7.86 1.42 -15.93
N ARG A 68 -8.65 1.42 -17.00
CA ARG A 68 -8.36 2.17 -18.22
C ARG A 68 -8.68 3.65 -18.02
N ILE A 69 -7.67 4.50 -18.08
CA ILE A 69 -7.86 5.94 -17.96
C ILE A 69 -8.33 6.49 -19.32
N PRO A 70 -9.48 7.18 -19.39
CA PRO A 70 -10.03 7.64 -20.66
C PRO A 70 -9.08 8.53 -21.46
N HIS A 71 -9.02 8.30 -22.78
CA HIS A 71 -8.08 8.99 -23.65
C HIS A 71 -8.26 10.53 -23.68
N TRP A 72 -9.47 11.04 -23.41
CA TRP A 72 -9.72 12.47 -23.37
C TRP A 72 -9.04 13.18 -22.17
N GLU A 73 -8.73 12.44 -21.09
CA GLU A 73 -7.85 12.94 -20.02
C GLU A 73 -6.38 13.00 -20.47
N LEU A 74 -5.99 12.21 -21.48
CA LEU A 74 -4.65 12.20 -22.06
C LEU A 74 -4.42 13.34 -23.06
N THR A 75 -5.48 13.85 -23.70
CA THR A 75 -5.39 14.86 -24.78
C THR A 75 -5.26 16.31 -24.30
N GLN A 76 -5.40 16.57 -22.99
CA GLN A 76 -5.20 17.92 -22.41
C GLN A 76 -3.75 18.18 -21.96
N LYS A 77 -2.80 17.29 -22.30
CA LYS A 77 -1.41 17.36 -21.82
C LYS A 77 -0.55 18.34 -22.65
N PRO A 78 0.32 19.13 -22.00
CA PRO A 78 1.57 19.56 -22.63
C PRO A 78 2.43 18.32 -22.96
N GLU A 79 3.15 18.32 -24.09
CA GLU A 79 4.01 17.20 -24.59
C GLU A 79 4.99 16.61 -23.56
N LYS A 80 5.24 17.32 -22.45
CA LYS A 80 6.22 16.95 -21.42
C LYS A 80 5.66 16.13 -20.25
N VAL A 81 4.34 15.89 -20.17
CA VAL A 81 3.75 15.23 -19.00
C VAL A 81 3.55 13.71 -19.21
N LYS A 82 4.13 12.90 -18.32
CA LYS A 82 4.08 11.42 -18.33
C LYS A 82 2.76 10.79 -17.79
N TYR A 83 1.68 11.56 -17.59
CA TYR A 83 0.43 11.08 -16.95
C TYR A 83 -0.82 11.76 -17.53
N PRO A 84 -1.99 11.11 -17.67
CA PRO A 84 -2.30 9.74 -17.19
C PRO A 84 -1.66 8.57 -17.96
N GLU A 85 -1.64 7.41 -17.32
CA GLU A 85 -1.42 6.05 -17.84
C GLU A 85 -2.46 5.13 -17.16
N ASP A 86 -2.78 3.99 -17.76
CA ASP A 86 -3.67 2.99 -17.13
C ASP A 86 -3.10 2.50 -15.79
N LEU A 87 -3.98 2.16 -14.85
CA LEU A 87 -3.59 1.72 -13.51
C LEU A 87 -3.80 0.23 -13.36
N VAL A 88 -2.78 -0.47 -12.90
CA VAL A 88 -2.88 -1.88 -12.49
C VAL A 88 -3.20 -1.94 -11.01
N VAL A 89 -4.16 -2.80 -10.65
CA VAL A 89 -4.46 -3.16 -9.26
C VAL A 89 -4.16 -4.65 -9.08
N GLY A 90 -3.10 -4.94 -8.32
CA GLY A 90 -2.75 -6.28 -7.87
C GLY A 90 -3.30 -6.53 -6.47
N VAL A 91 -3.95 -7.67 -6.25
CA VAL A 91 -4.50 -8.05 -4.94
C VAL A 91 -4.10 -9.47 -4.58
N ILE A 92 -3.57 -9.64 -3.37
CA ILE A 92 -3.28 -10.94 -2.78
C ILE A 92 -4.23 -11.13 -1.60
N GLU A 93 -5.18 -12.04 -1.75
CA GLU A 93 -6.17 -12.38 -0.73
C GLU A 93 -5.67 -13.53 0.14
N PHE A 94 -6.10 -13.52 1.40
CA PHE A 94 -5.76 -14.51 2.39
C PHE A 94 -7.00 -15.05 3.11
N ASP A 95 -6.94 -16.30 3.53
CA ASP A 95 -7.90 -16.87 4.49
C ASP A 95 -7.56 -16.44 5.93
N LYS A 96 -8.43 -16.78 6.90
CA LYS A 96 -8.22 -16.47 8.33
C LYS A 96 -6.98 -17.15 8.95
N ASN A 97 -6.36 -18.10 8.27
CA ASN A 97 -5.12 -18.75 8.69
C ASN A 97 -3.89 -18.13 8.01
N GLY A 98 -4.08 -17.17 7.10
CA GLY A 98 -3.04 -16.53 6.31
C GLY A 98 -2.65 -17.27 5.05
N TRP A 99 -3.37 -18.31 4.64
CA TRP A 99 -3.12 -18.96 3.35
C TRP A 99 -3.58 -18.06 2.22
N VAL A 100 -2.74 -17.91 1.20
CA VAL A 100 -3.08 -17.16 0.00
C VAL A 100 -4.19 -17.89 -0.76
N THR A 101 -5.24 -17.17 -1.10
CA THR A 101 -6.38 -17.67 -1.88
C THR A 101 -6.40 -17.15 -3.31
N THR A 102 -5.70 -16.05 -3.59
CA THR A 102 -5.53 -15.54 -4.96
C THR A 102 -4.78 -16.57 -5.83
N PRO A 103 -5.27 -16.89 -7.04
CA PRO A 103 -4.54 -17.73 -7.97
C PRO A 103 -3.15 -17.18 -8.30
N HIS A 104 -2.14 -18.05 -8.29
CA HIS A 104 -0.75 -17.65 -8.52
C HIS A 104 0.08 -18.76 -9.18
N SER A 105 1.16 -18.38 -9.87
CA SER A 105 2.02 -19.30 -10.62
C SER A 105 3.25 -19.80 -9.84
N PHE A 106 3.38 -19.49 -8.55
CA PHE A 106 4.53 -19.88 -7.71
C PHE A 106 4.75 -21.41 -7.61
N GLY A 107 3.72 -22.23 -7.85
CA GLY A 107 3.82 -23.69 -7.87
C GLY A 107 3.81 -24.38 -6.50
N LYS A 108 3.77 -23.62 -5.40
CA LYS A 108 3.54 -24.12 -4.03
C LYS A 108 2.50 -23.24 -3.33
N PRO A 109 1.72 -23.78 -2.37
CA PRO A 109 0.86 -22.95 -1.52
C PRO A 109 1.67 -21.87 -0.82
N LEU A 110 1.18 -20.64 -0.82
CA LEU A 110 1.80 -19.50 -0.15
C LEU A 110 1.02 -19.13 1.11
N ARG A 111 1.73 -18.66 2.14
CA ARG A 111 1.15 -18.18 3.39
C ARG A 111 1.73 -16.81 3.76
N GLY A 112 0.87 -15.88 4.12
CA GLY A 112 1.23 -14.63 4.77
C GLY A 112 1.81 -14.89 6.16
N ARG A 113 2.97 -14.29 6.43
CA ARG A 113 3.69 -14.38 7.72
C ARG A 113 4.17 -13.00 8.13
N LEU A 114 4.19 -12.76 9.45
CA LEU A 114 4.91 -11.64 10.04
C LEU A 114 6.23 -12.17 10.59
N ASN A 115 7.35 -11.70 10.05
CA ASN A 115 8.67 -12.04 10.59
C ASN A 115 9.01 -11.15 11.81
N SER A 116 9.95 -11.61 12.63
CA SER A 116 10.38 -10.90 13.85
C SER A 116 11.65 -10.08 13.65
N LEU A 117 11.98 -9.66 12.41
CA LEU A 117 13.09 -8.74 12.21
C LEU A 117 12.86 -7.50 13.06
N ARG A 118 13.91 -7.06 13.76
CA ARG A 118 13.90 -5.83 14.57
C ARG A 118 14.86 -4.83 13.93
N PRO A 119 14.55 -3.52 13.94
CA PRO A 119 13.43 -2.89 14.64
C PRO A 119 12.07 -3.01 13.94
N SER A 120 12.04 -3.43 12.67
CA SER A 120 10.83 -3.50 11.83
C SER A 120 10.59 -4.94 11.37
N GLY A 121 9.41 -5.48 11.68
CA GLY A 121 8.96 -6.75 11.10
C GLY A 121 8.53 -6.53 9.64
N TYR A 122 8.42 -7.61 8.87
CA TYR A 122 7.93 -7.59 7.50
C TYR A 122 6.73 -8.52 7.38
N ILE A 123 5.76 -8.11 6.57
CA ILE A 123 4.78 -9.05 6.03
C ILE A 123 5.40 -9.70 4.80
N VAL A 124 5.47 -11.02 4.84
CA VAL A 124 6.08 -11.85 3.79
C VAL A 124 5.14 -12.96 3.34
N LEU A 125 5.36 -13.46 2.14
CA LEU A 125 4.83 -14.70 1.62
C LEU A 125 5.86 -15.81 1.84
N SER A 126 5.44 -16.93 2.39
CA SER A 126 6.28 -18.12 2.56
C SER A 126 5.61 -19.37 2.02
N PRO A 127 6.32 -20.23 1.28
CA PRO A 127 5.79 -21.53 0.85
C PRO A 127 5.90 -22.62 1.92
N GLY A 128 6.57 -22.35 3.03
CA GLY A 128 6.81 -23.31 4.10
C GLY A 128 7.36 -22.68 5.37
N ASP A 129 7.94 -23.53 6.23
CA ASP A 129 8.50 -23.15 7.52
C ASP A 129 9.97 -23.60 7.68
N ALA A 130 10.58 -24.13 6.61
CA ALA A 130 11.98 -24.52 6.61
C ALA A 130 12.89 -23.29 6.62
N LEU A 131 14.09 -23.44 7.19
CA LEU A 131 15.03 -22.32 7.35
C LEU A 131 15.52 -21.75 6.01
N ASN A 132 15.50 -22.57 4.97
CA ASN A 132 15.94 -22.23 3.63
C ASN A 132 14.77 -22.05 2.65
N ASP A 133 13.54 -22.01 3.13
CA ASP A 133 12.40 -21.66 2.27
C ASP A 133 12.51 -20.18 1.88
N PRO A 134 12.38 -19.84 0.59
CA PRO A 134 12.50 -18.46 0.14
C PRO A 134 11.27 -17.66 0.58
N VAL A 135 11.46 -16.37 0.87
CA VAL A 135 10.37 -15.47 1.28
C VAL A 135 10.14 -14.32 0.29
N GLY A 136 8.89 -13.95 0.08
CA GLY A 136 8.52 -12.80 -0.75
C GLY A 136 8.01 -11.64 0.09
N THR A 137 8.75 -10.54 0.16
CA THR A 137 8.36 -9.39 0.99
C THR A 137 7.23 -8.60 0.34
N LEU A 138 6.13 -8.40 1.09
CA LEU A 138 5.02 -7.53 0.69
C LEU A 138 5.18 -6.10 1.18
N GLY A 139 5.81 -5.92 2.34
CA GLY A 139 6.11 -4.61 2.90
C GLY A 139 6.58 -4.69 4.34
N ASP A 140 7.03 -3.54 4.84
CA ASP A 140 7.45 -3.36 6.21
C ASP A 140 6.24 -3.19 7.14
N TRP A 141 6.17 -3.99 8.20
CA TRP A 141 5.12 -3.92 9.21
C TRP A 141 5.45 -2.87 10.28
N PHE A 142 4.80 -1.72 10.17
CA PHE A 142 4.91 -0.62 11.12
C PHE A 142 3.93 -0.82 12.27
N ILE A 143 4.47 -1.11 13.45
CA ILE A 143 3.68 -1.32 14.68
C ILE A 143 3.37 0.01 15.39
N GLY A 144 3.93 1.12 14.91
CA GLY A 144 3.88 2.42 15.59
C GLY A 144 5.18 2.77 16.29
N LEU A 145 5.38 4.07 16.48
CA LEU A 145 6.25 4.58 17.55
C LEU A 145 5.33 4.77 18.75
N ASN A 146 5.76 4.31 19.93
CA ASN A 146 5.12 4.35 21.26
C ASN A 146 4.02 5.42 21.47
N GLU A 147 3.14 5.18 22.47
CA GLU A 147 1.95 5.97 22.92
C GLU A 147 2.06 7.52 22.90
N GLU A 148 3.24 8.10 22.70
CA GLU A 148 3.50 9.53 22.52
C GLU A 148 3.43 10.04 21.07
N THR A 149 3.30 9.19 20.04
CA THR A 149 2.91 9.72 18.72
C THR A 149 1.45 10.11 18.76
N ALA A 150 1.19 11.42 18.84
CA ALA A 150 -0.13 12.02 19.00
C ALA A 150 -1.15 11.71 17.86
N ASP A 151 -0.88 10.74 17.00
CA ASP A 151 -1.73 10.30 15.88
C ASP A 151 -2.51 9.00 16.20
N GLY A 152 -2.05 8.17 17.16
CA GLY A 152 -2.71 6.91 17.52
C GLY A 152 -2.77 5.86 16.39
N VAL A 153 -1.99 6.04 15.31
CA VAL A 153 -2.06 5.20 14.11
C VAL A 153 -1.16 3.97 14.24
N THR A 154 -1.77 2.83 14.56
CA THR A 154 -1.14 1.50 14.56
C THR A 154 -2.17 0.40 14.28
N PRO A 155 -1.81 -0.70 13.58
CA PRO A 155 -0.62 -0.96 12.75
C PRO A 155 -0.76 -0.52 11.27
N ALA A 156 0.36 -0.43 10.53
CA ALA A 156 0.40 -0.09 9.11
C ALA A 156 1.36 -1.00 8.31
N LEU A 157 1.12 -1.14 6.99
CA LEU A 157 2.02 -1.81 6.06
C LEU A 157 2.67 -0.76 5.16
N CYS A 158 3.99 -0.59 5.25
CA CYS A 158 4.75 0.46 4.58
C CYS A 158 5.68 -0.08 3.50
N GLY A 159 5.86 0.69 2.43
CA GLY A 159 7.03 0.53 1.58
C GLY A 159 8.27 1.13 2.25
N SER A 160 9.45 0.83 1.69
CA SER A 160 10.75 1.23 2.23
C SER A 160 10.84 2.73 2.53
N ASP A 161 10.25 3.58 1.69
CA ASP A 161 10.41 5.04 1.75
C ASP A 161 9.42 5.72 2.72
N SER A 162 8.45 4.96 3.21
CA SER A 162 7.42 5.42 4.15
C SER A 162 7.60 4.87 5.56
N MET A 163 8.51 3.91 5.73
CA MET A 163 8.88 3.42 7.05
C MET A 163 9.62 4.50 7.85
N TYR A 164 9.28 4.65 9.13
CA TYR A 164 10.02 5.53 10.01
C TYR A 164 11.42 4.99 10.24
N GLU A 165 12.42 5.81 9.94
CA GLU A 165 13.81 5.55 10.30
C GLU A 165 14.43 6.87 10.80
N PRO A 166 15.00 6.93 12.02
CA PRO A 166 15.48 8.17 12.62
C PRO A 166 16.42 8.97 11.71
N MET A 167 17.29 8.26 10.97
CA MET A 167 18.25 8.86 10.03
C MET A 167 17.59 9.49 8.79
N ARG A 168 16.37 9.06 8.44
CA ARG A 168 15.63 9.58 7.28
C ARG A 168 14.79 10.82 7.59
N SER A 169 14.60 11.14 8.87
CA SER A 169 13.77 12.28 9.30
C SER A 169 14.20 13.64 8.70
N SER A 170 15.46 13.76 8.29
CA SER A 170 16.07 14.91 7.63
C SER A 170 16.26 14.74 6.12
N GLN A 171 15.64 13.76 5.47
CA GLN A 171 15.74 13.56 4.02
C GLN A 171 14.49 14.10 3.32
N GLU A 172 14.67 14.68 2.13
CA GLU A 172 13.56 15.26 1.35
C GLU A 172 12.61 14.20 0.78
N TYR A 173 13.09 12.97 0.58
CA TYR A 173 12.29 11.84 0.06
C TYR A 173 11.56 11.05 1.15
N TYR A 174 11.82 11.33 2.44
CA TYR A 174 11.07 10.69 3.51
C TYR A 174 9.77 11.44 3.75
N VAL A 175 8.65 10.84 3.30
CA VAL A 175 7.33 11.48 3.22
C VAL A 175 6.88 12.15 4.51
N TYR A 176 7.12 11.53 5.67
CA TYR A 176 6.68 12.05 6.98
C TYR A 176 7.67 13.01 7.64
N GLY A 177 8.81 13.25 6.98
CA GLY A 177 9.93 14.03 7.47
C GLY A 177 9.72 15.54 7.47
N LYS A 178 10.62 16.24 8.17
CA LYS A 178 10.56 17.72 8.24
C LYS A 178 10.92 18.37 6.90
N GLN A 179 11.72 17.72 6.08
CA GLN A 179 12.17 18.27 4.81
C GLN A 179 11.28 17.89 3.62
N TYR A 180 10.29 17.01 3.80
CA TYR A 180 9.38 16.64 2.73
C TYR A 180 8.56 17.84 2.26
N LYS A 181 8.55 18.02 0.93
CA LYS A 181 7.83 19.08 0.23
C LYS A 181 7.01 18.45 -0.88
N VAL A 182 5.69 18.37 -0.65
CA VAL A 182 4.74 17.81 -1.61
C VAL A 182 4.97 18.35 -3.02
N LYS A 183 5.13 19.66 -3.18
CA LYS A 183 5.31 20.32 -4.50
C LYS A 183 6.49 19.75 -5.30
N GLU A 184 7.58 19.42 -4.62
CA GLU A 184 8.82 18.99 -5.26
C GLU A 184 8.88 17.46 -5.41
N SER A 185 8.28 16.72 -4.48
CA SER A 185 8.54 15.28 -4.33
C SER A 185 7.35 14.37 -4.68
N TRP A 186 6.14 14.90 -4.89
CA TRP A 186 4.94 14.07 -5.02
C TRP A 186 5.01 12.99 -6.11
N SER A 187 5.75 13.24 -7.19
CA SER A 187 5.85 12.30 -8.33
C SER A 187 6.80 11.13 -8.08
N SER A 188 7.84 11.31 -7.26
CA SER A 188 8.79 10.26 -6.87
C SER A 188 8.42 9.61 -5.53
N THR A 189 7.79 10.39 -4.66
CA THR A 189 7.41 10.01 -3.31
C THR A 189 6.00 10.54 -3.05
N PRO A 190 4.96 9.78 -3.43
CA PRO A 190 3.57 10.15 -3.21
C PRO A 190 3.29 10.48 -1.74
N PRO A 191 2.51 11.53 -1.44
CA PRO A 191 2.20 11.86 -0.05
C PRO A 191 1.15 10.96 0.61
N PHE A 192 0.29 10.27 -0.15
CA PHE A 192 -0.56 9.21 0.40
C PHE A 192 0.28 7.94 0.57
N GLN A 193 0.47 7.51 1.81
CA GLN A 193 1.31 6.37 2.15
C GLN A 193 0.71 5.55 3.30
N CYS A 194 1.49 4.65 3.90
CA CYS A 194 1.00 3.66 4.85
C CYS A 194 0.29 4.22 6.09
N ARG A 195 0.69 5.39 6.61
CA ARG A 195 0.02 6.03 7.75
C ARG A 195 -1.34 6.60 7.36
N GLU A 196 -1.47 7.17 6.16
CA GLU A 196 -2.74 7.62 5.60
C GLU A 196 -3.70 6.46 5.41
N TRP A 197 -3.20 5.33 4.88
CA TRP A 197 -3.96 4.10 4.75
C TRP A 197 -4.43 3.59 6.12
N ALA A 198 -3.50 3.41 7.06
CA ALA A 198 -3.80 2.85 8.37
C ALA A 198 -4.82 3.69 9.13
N TRP A 199 -4.67 5.02 9.18
CA TRP A 199 -5.66 5.87 9.83
C TRP A 199 -7.05 5.71 9.22
N GLN A 200 -7.16 5.75 7.88
CA GLN A 200 -8.45 5.60 7.20
C GLN A 200 -9.05 4.20 7.40
N MET A 201 -8.24 3.15 7.48
CA MET A 201 -8.71 1.80 7.77
C MET A 201 -9.24 1.66 9.20
N HIS A 202 -8.58 2.30 10.17
CA HIS A 202 -8.92 2.22 11.59
C HIS A 202 -10.04 3.18 12.04
N ASP A 203 -10.31 4.26 11.31
CA ASP A 203 -11.40 5.20 11.61
C ASP A 203 -12.77 4.57 11.33
N ALA A 204 -13.50 4.18 12.36
CA ALA A 204 -14.82 3.54 12.21
C ALA A 204 -15.88 4.45 11.56
N GLU A 205 -15.74 5.77 11.65
CA GLU A 205 -16.70 6.73 11.06
C GLU A 205 -16.46 6.93 9.55
N ARG A 206 -15.30 6.51 9.04
CA ARG A 206 -14.94 6.71 7.63
C ARG A 206 -15.32 5.49 6.79
N PRO A 207 -16.22 5.62 5.79
CA PRO A 207 -16.76 4.47 5.09
C PRO A 207 -15.84 3.88 4.01
N TYR A 208 -14.85 4.63 3.53
CA TYR A 208 -13.95 4.23 2.44
C TYR A 208 -12.49 4.64 2.74
N ILE A 209 -11.55 4.06 1.99
CA ILE A 209 -10.16 4.49 1.95
C ILE A 209 -9.96 5.34 0.68
N ASP A 210 -9.75 6.64 0.85
CA ASP A 210 -9.43 7.58 -0.23
C ASP A 210 -7.92 7.64 -0.44
N VAL A 211 -7.45 7.04 -1.54
CA VAL A 211 -6.03 6.96 -1.93
C VAL A 211 -5.59 8.13 -2.82
N THR A 212 -6.46 9.13 -2.99
CA THR A 212 -6.18 10.30 -3.82
C THR A 212 -5.02 11.12 -3.25
N ASN A 213 -4.00 11.34 -4.06
CA ASN A 213 -2.97 12.34 -3.77
C ASN A 213 -3.46 13.71 -4.24
N TYR A 214 -3.84 14.56 -3.28
CA TYR A 214 -4.28 15.94 -3.52
C TYR A 214 -3.07 16.86 -3.54
N VAL A 215 -2.51 17.10 -4.74
CA VAL A 215 -1.32 17.93 -4.90
C VAL A 215 -1.65 19.37 -5.30
N PRO A 216 -0.86 20.38 -4.86
CA PRO A 216 -1.09 21.77 -5.20
C PRO A 216 -1.07 22.03 -6.72
N LYS A 217 -1.85 23.02 -7.16
CA LYS A 217 -1.83 23.53 -8.54
C LYS A 217 -0.43 24.04 -8.90
N GLU A 218 0.15 23.53 -9.98
CA GLU A 218 1.40 24.06 -10.55
C GLU A 218 1.19 24.52 -12.00
N PRO A 219 1.28 25.84 -12.26
CA PRO A 219 1.14 26.39 -13.62
C PRO A 219 2.13 25.80 -14.62
N GLN A 220 3.35 25.44 -14.16
CA GLN A 220 4.40 24.89 -15.02
C GLN A 220 4.08 23.49 -15.57
N TYR A 221 3.16 22.76 -14.94
CA TYR A 221 2.73 21.43 -15.37
C TYR A 221 1.30 21.40 -15.94
N GLY A 222 0.61 22.54 -16.01
CA GLY A 222 -0.66 22.69 -16.74
C GLY A 222 -1.92 22.15 -16.06
N TYR A 223 -1.85 21.65 -14.81
CA TYR A 223 -3.03 21.12 -14.12
C TYR A 223 -3.65 22.14 -13.16
N SER A 224 -4.98 22.28 -13.21
CA SER A 224 -5.76 23.23 -12.41
C SER A 224 -5.89 22.82 -10.94
N HIS A 225 -5.85 21.52 -10.63
CA HIS A 225 -5.58 20.86 -9.37
C HIS A 225 -5.12 19.44 -9.73
N GLY A 226 -4.01 18.94 -9.17
CA GLY A 226 -3.59 17.57 -9.45
C GLY A 226 -4.24 16.63 -8.44
N THR A 227 -5.19 15.80 -8.86
CA THR A 227 -5.61 14.63 -8.09
C THR A 227 -5.12 13.40 -8.82
N TYR A 228 -4.34 12.57 -8.13
CA TYR A 228 -3.74 11.40 -8.74
C TYR A 228 -3.85 10.19 -7.81
N ILE A 229 -4.24 9.07 -8.39
CA ILE A 229 -3.88 7.77 -7.84
C ILE A 229 -2.43 7.52 -8.27
N LEU A 230 -1.53 7.46 -7.30
CA LEU A 230 -0.09 7.21 -7.47
C LEU A 230 0.26 5.86 -6.83
N PRO A 231 1.47 5.32 -7.07
CA PRO A 231 1.81 4.01 -6.54
C PRO A 231 1.67 3.94 -5.02
N PHE A 232 1.02 2.87 -4.54
CA PHE A 232 0.85 2.62 -3.11
C PHE A 232 0.72 1.14 -2.82
N ILE A 233 0.95 0.79 -1.54
CA ILE A 233 0.55 -0.49 -0.97
C ILE A 233 -0.47 -0.28 0.13
N GLY A 234 -1.35 -1.25 0.31
CA GLY A 234 -2.39 -1.22 1.32
C GLY A 234 -2.78 -2.63 1.75
N TRP A 235 -3.68 -2.71 2.71
CA TRP A 235 -4.20 -3.97 3.23
C TRP A 235 -5.56 -3.79 3.91
N GLY A 236 -6.38 -4.84 3.92
CA GLY A 236 -7.65 -4.85 4.66
C GLY A 236 -7.73 -5.98 5.67
N THR A 237 -8.75 -5.92 6.53
CA THR A 237 -9.00 -6.92 7.56
C THR A 237 -10.22 -7.77 7.22
N PHE A 238 -10.40 -8.88 7.95
CA PHE A 238 -11.64 -9.66 7.88
C PHE A 238 -12.84 -8.93 8.47
N ASP A 239 -12.61 -8.09 9.49
CA ASP A 239 -13.68 -7.48 10.28
C ASP A 239 -14.15 -6.14 9.73
N ARG A 240 -13.35 -5.51 8.86
CA ARG A 240 -13.67 -4.22 8.24
C ARG A 240 -13.50 -4.30 6.73
N GLN A 241 -14.59 -4.07 6.03
CA GLN A 241 -14.60 -3.92 4.58
C GLN A 241 -14.80 -2.44 4.27
N LYS A 242 -13.90 -1.88 3.47
CA LYS A 242 -13.94 -0.47 3.08
C LYS A 242 -13.58 -0.38 1.61
N PRO A 243 -14.46 0.17 0.76
CA PRO A 243 -14.11 0.45 -0.61
C PRO A 243 -12.82 1.28 -0.68
N VAL A 244 -11.90 0.85 -1.54
CA VAL A 244 -10.70 1.60 -1.87
C VAL A 244 -11.05 2.47 -3.05
N ILE A 245 -11.08 3.78 -2.86
CA ILE A 245 -11.45 4.74 -3.89
C ILE A 245 -10.33 5.75 -4.12
N GLY A 246 -10.29 6.33 -5.30
CA GLY A 246 -9.35 7.40 -5.59
C GLY A 246 -9.76 8.21 -6.80
N LYS A 247 -9.30 9.45 -6.84
CA LYS A 247 -9.48 10.35 -7.96
C LYS A 247 -8.19 10.44 -8.75
N HIS A 248 -8.27 10.08 -10.02
CA HIS A 248 -7.17 10.27 -10.98
C HIS A 248 -7.62 11.28 -12.03
N ALA A 249 -6.88 12.37 -12.17
CA ALA A 249 -7.29 13.57 -12.89
C ALA A 249 -8.71 14.02 -12.48
N ASN A 250 -9.69 13.96 -13.37
CA ASN A 250 -11.06 14.39 -13.07
C ASN A 250 -11.99 13.24 -12.69
N THR A 251 -11.53 12.01 -12.84
CA THR A 251 -12.35 10.81 -12.73
C THR A 251 -12.12 10.11 -11.40
N TRP A 252 -13.22 9.68 -10.78
CA TRP A 252 -13.18 8.84 -9.59
C TRP A 252 -13.21 7.36 -9.99
N TYR A 253 -12.51 6.56 -9.23
CA TYR A 253 -12.43 5.12 -9.41
C TYR A 253 -12.67 4.42 -8.08
N CYS A 254 -13.34 3.28 -8.16
CA CYS A 254 -13.27 2.25 -7.14
C CYS A 254 -12.22 1.23 -7.58
N LEU A 255 -11.22 0.99 -6.73
CA LEU A 255 -10.06 0.15 -7.02
C LEU A 255 -10.26 -1.27 -6.46
N HIS A 256 -10.92 -1.39 -5.31
CA HIS A 256 -11.15 -2.65 -4.63
C HIS A 256 -12.31 -2.50 -3.62
N GLU A 257 -13.00 -3.59 -3.29
CA GLU A 257 -14.16 -3.60 -2.36
C GLU A 257 -15.27 -2.64 -2.71
N CYS A 258 -15.60 -2.55 -4.00
CA CYS A 258 -16.71 -1.72 -4.42
C CYS A 258 -18.02 -2.22 -3.79
N PRO A 259 -18.90 -1.31 -3.34
CA PRO A 259 -20.12 -1.69 -2.65
C PRO A 259 -21.02 -2.55 -3.53
N ASN A 260 -21.94 -3.28 -2.89
CA ASN A 260 -22.97 -4.07 -3.57
C ASN A 260 -22.44 -5.16 -4.54
N GLY A 261 -21.16 -5.55 -4.40
CA GLY A 261 -20.53 -6.52 -5.28
C GLY A 261 -20.11 -5.95 -6.65
N ASP A 262 -20.11 -4.63 -6.78
CA ASP A 262 -19.65 -3.95 -7.99
C ASP A 262 -18.19 -4.32 -8.29
N GLN A 263 -17.85 -4.34 -9.57
CA GLN A 263 -16.46 -4.55 -9.99
C GLN A 263 -15.67 -3.25 -9.89
N PRO A 264 -14.35 -3.32 -9.62
CA PRO A 264 -13.46 -2.17 -9.74
C PRO A 264 -13.62 -1.45 -11.08
N GLY A 265 -13.68 -0.12 -11.05
CA GLY A 265 -14.00 0.66 -12.23
C GLY A 265 -14.28 2.14 -11.94
N LEU A 266 -14.80 2.81 -12.97
CA LEU A 266 -15.13 4.23 -12.96
C LEU A 266 -16.35 4.51 -12.07
N ILE A 267 -16.24 5.52 -11.21
CA ILE A 267 -17.36 6.10 -10.46
C ILE A 267 -17.77 7.37 -11.20
N ALA A 268 -18.91 7.32 -11.89
CA ALA A 268 -19.36 8.40 -12.77
C ALA A 268 -19.70 9.69 -12.00
N ASP A 269 -20.35 9.54 -10.84
CA ASP A 269 -20.68 10.64 -9.95
C ASP A 269 -20.38 10.19 -8.52
N ILE A 270 -19.32 10.73 -7.93
CA ILE A 270 -18.89 10.37 -6.58
C ILE A 270 -19.90 10.81 -5.52
N ALA A 271 -20.64 11.89 -5.75
CA ALA A 271 -21.63 12.36 -4.79
C ALA A 271 -22.85 11.44 -4.81
N ALA A 272 -23.33 11.06 -6.00
CA ALA A 272 -24.41 10.09 -6.15
C ALA A 272 -24.00 8.72 -5.58
N TRP A 273 -22.77 8.24 -5.87
CA TRP A 273 -22.25 6.97 -5.36
C TRP A 273 -22.14 6.94 -3.84
N ALA A 274 -21.64 8.02 -3.22
CA ALA A 274 -21.57 8.11 -1.76
C ALA A 274 -22.98 8.18 -1.14
N ASN A 275 -23.86 9.02 -1.69
CA ASN A 275 -25.25 9.16 -1.21
C ASN A 275 -26.04 7.85 -1.29
N ALA A 276 -25.86 7.07 -2.38
CA ALA A 276 -26.53 5.78 -2.56
C ALA A 276 -26.17 4.76 -1.46
N ASN A 277 -25.03 4.93 -0.80
CA ASN A 277 -24.55 4.09 0.29
C ASN A 277 -24.66 4.78 1.67
N GLY A 278 -25.30 5.95 1.75
CA GLY A 278 -25.44 6.72 3.00
C GLY A 278 -24.13 7.32 3.51
N TRP A 279 -23.18 7.59 2.62
CA TRP A 279 -21.84 8.10 2.94
C TRP A 279 -21.69 9.58 2.58
N THR A 280 -20.83 10.28 3.31
CA THR A 280 -20.35 11.60 2.89
C THR A 280 -19.42 11.44 1.69
N PRO A 281 -19.52 12.28 0.64
CA PRO A 281 -18.54 12.26 -0.46
C PRO A 281 -17.11 12.59 0.03
N PRO A 282 -16.07 12.01 -0.59
CA PRO A 282 -14.67 12.30 -0.25
C PRO A 282 -14.33 13.77 -0.46
N LYS A 283 -13.63 14.31 0.55
CA LYS A 283 -13.10 15.69 0.55
C LYS A 283 -11.59 15.64 0.71
N PRO A 284 -10.84 16.55 0.05
CA PRO A 284 -9.41 16.68 0.26
C PRO A 284 -9.09 16.90 1.75
N PRO A 285 -8.01 16.30 2.27
CA PRO A 285 -7.50 16.68 3.59
C PRO A 285 -7.00 18.13 3.56
N THR A 286 -6.91 18.76 4.73
CA THR A 286 -6.38 20.13 4.83
C THR A 286 -4.91 20.25 4.44
N ARG A 287 -4.19 19.13 4.44
CA ARG A 287 -2.80 19.02 4.02
C ARG A 287 -2.46 17.56 3.69
N MET A 288 -1.48 17.39 2.82
CA MET A 288 -0.81 16.10 2.61
C MET A 288 0.71 16.21 2.84
N PRO A 289 1.38 15.14 3.30
CA PRO A 289 0.80 14.01 4.05
C PRO A 289 0.09 14.51 5.31
N VAL A 290 -0.88 13.73 5.79
CA VAL A 290 -1.68 14.12 6.96
C VAL A 290 -0.89 13.84 8.25
N PHE A 291 -0.18 12.71 8.29
CA PHE A 291 0.45 12.15 9.49
C PHE A 291 1.96 12.36 9.50
N THR A 292 2.39 13.60 9.76
CA THR A 292 3.82 13.95 9.79
C THR A 292 4.45 13.73 11.16
N ASP A 293 5.76 13.46 11.19
CA ASP A 293 6.54 13.35 12.44
C ASP A 293 6.63 14.69 13.22
N ASN A 294 6.22 15.81 12.61
CA ASN A 294 6.12 17.10 13.28
C ASN A 294 4.65 17.43 13.58
N PRO A 295 4.19 17.35 14.85
CA PRO A 295 2.80 17.60 15.21
C PRO A 295 2.27 18.97 14.75
N LYS A 296 3.12 20.00 14.65
CA LYS A 296 2.74 21.35 14.19
C LYS A 296 2.40 21.43 12.70
N ARG A 297 2.72 20.39 11.93
CA ARG A 297 2.50 20.33 10.47
C ARG A 297 1.39 19.38 10.08
N ARG A 298 0.68 18.75 11.01
CA ARG A 298 -0.36 17.77 10.71
C ARG A 298 -1.54 18.35 9.93
N GLY A 299 -2.07 17.55 9.02
CA GLY A 299 -3.35 17.79 8.38
C GLY A 299 -4.50 17.11 9.14
N TYR A 300 -5.70 17.20 8.58
CA TYR A 300 -6.83 16.37 8.99
C TYR A 300 -7.74 16.10 7.79
N TYR A 301 -8.42 14.97 7.83
CA TYR A 301 -9.50 14.68 6.90
C TYR A 301 -10.79 15.36 7.38
N PRO A 302 -11.48 16.12 6.53
CA PRO A 302 -12.80 16.65 6.87
C PRO A 302 -13.79 15.51 7.15
N LYS A 303 -14.70 15.76 8.10
CA LYS A 303 -15.90 14.95 8.32
C LYS A 303 -16.97 15.24 7.25
#